data_AF-S7W991-F1
#
_entry.id   AF-S7W991-F1
#
_cell.length_a   1.000
_cell.length_b   1.000
_cell.length_c   1.000
_cell.angle_alpha   90.00
_cell.angle_beta   90.00
_cell.angle_gamma   90.00
#
_symmetry.space_group_name_H-M   'P 1'
#
loop_
_entity.id
_entity.type
_entity.pdbx_description
1 polymer ?
#
loop_
_entity_poly.entity_id
_entity_poly.type
_entity_poly.pdbx_seq_one_letter_code
_entity_poly.pdbx_strand_id
1 'polypeptide(L)'
;MSLTYNENDKELIVFCDNCYRNIISTVRIRCGCTLDLCILCFISADEHTLHEYHVIDFCGMKIDGWCCVENFLFYEGLVLNGIGNWEDISYYLKTKDLLDVERYFLELFNIRKNNKYESDNLPTISDPEGYNTVFSIKRKDFEYEDIMGLEDELKDMGMGDDNNIYEEDGSKMNNHDLIQKINIGLLNGYIDCLNFRDIKNYLIIERELYDVKKLKKIENKLEDWEMEILNKMKPLIYYLNKKDFDIFYGGLCIEEYLIRRLHSFTENKKEMGVFAKERLYMGILDEEEKKLCKQLNISYGNYMKIKKYFILHKIGRKRVRYMVKGKDERIYVLYNFFKKNKWL
;
A
#
# COMPACT_ATOMS: atom_id res chain seq x y z
N MET A 1 -17.38 -33.07 31.38
CA MET A 1 -18.02 -32.22 32.41
C MET A 1 -19.35 -31.80 31.83
N SER A 2 -20.47 -32.22 32.43
CA SER A 2 -21.80 -31.88 31.92
C SER A 2 -22.15 -30.48 32.39
N LEU A 3 -21.71 -29.48 31.63
CA LEU A 3 -22.02 -28.07 31.89
C LEU A 3 -23.43 -27.79 31.36
N THR A 4 -24.28 -27.26 32.23
CA THR A 4 -25.63 -26.82 31.89
C THR A 4 -25.75 -25.33 32.11
N TYR A 5 -26.63 -24.69 31.34
CA TYR A 5 -26.80 -23.24 31.35
C TYR A 5 -28.21 -22.89 31.81
N ASN A 6 -28.32 -21.98 32.77
CA ASN A 6 -29.60 -21.41 33.17
C ASN A 6 -29.85 -20.10 32.41
N GLU A 7 -30.84 -20.11 31.52
CA GLU A 7 -31.18 -18.99 30.65
C GLU A 7 -31.65 -17.75 31.41
N ASN A 8 -32.23 -17.92 32.61
CA ASN A 8 -32.80 -16.80 33.37
C ASN A 8 -31.73 -15.98 34.10
N ASP A 9 -30.69 -16.63 34.63
CA ASP A 9 -29.70 -15.99 35.50
C ASP A 9 -28.34 -15.76 34.81
N LYS A 10 -28.17 -16.20 33.55
CA LYS A 10 -26.88 -16.20 32.83
C LYS A 10 -25.76 -16.88 33.63
N GLU A 11 -26.08 -17.98 34.32
CA GLU A 11 -25.12 -18.71 35.16
C GLU A 11 -24.86 -20.12 34.64
N LEU A 12 -23.59 -20.52 34.72
CA LEU A 12 -23.16 -21.90 34.49
C LEU A 12 -23.55 -22.73 35.70
N ILE A 13 -24.08 -23.92 35.44
CA ILE A 13 -24.50 -24.85 36.47
C ILE A 13 -23.88 -26.21 36.20
N VAL A 14 -23.34 -26.78 37.27
CA VAL A 14 -22.90 -28.17 37.32
C VAL A 14 -23.73 -28.83 38.40
N PHE A 15 -24.40 -29.93 38.06
CA PHE A 15 -25.18 -30.69 39.02
C PHE A 15 -24.39 -31.85 39.58
N CYS A 16 -24.66 -32.19 40.84
CA CYS A 16 -24.27 -33.48 41.41
C CYS A 16 -25.11 -34.58 40.76
N ASP A 17 -24.47 -35.61 40.22
CA ASP A 17 -25.17 -36.69 39.53
C ASP A 17 -26.08 -37.53 40.45
N ASN A 18 -25.90 -37.46 41.76
CA ASN A 18 -26.71 -38.19 42.74
C ASN A 18 -27.87 -37.35 43.33
N CYS A 19 -27.59 -36.13 43.80
CA CYS A 19 -28.59 -35.31 44.51
C CYS A 19 -29.10 -34.10 43.71
N TYR A 20 -28.63 -33.92 42.47
CA TYR A 20 -29.00 -32.81 41.58
C TYR A 20 -28.84 -31.41 42.19
N ARG A 21 -28.03 -31.27 43.24
CA ARG A 21 -27.65 -29.96 43.78
C ARG A 21 -26.63 -29.30 42.86
N ASN A 22 -26.73 -27.99 42.68
CA ASN A 22 -25.69 -27.21 42.03
C ASN A 22 -24.40 -27.28 42.86
N ILE A 23 -23.31 -27.73 42.25
CA ILE A 23 -21.99 -27.93 42.86
C ILE A 23 -20.90 -27.05 42.24
N ILE A 24 -21.24 -26.09 41.36
CA ILE A 24 -20.24 -25.27 40.66
C ILE A 24 -19.40 -24.39 41.59
N SER A 25 -20.02 -23.87 42.66
CA SER A 25 -19.40 -22.98 43.65
C SER A 25 -18.92 -23.71 44.90
N THR A 26 -18.87 -25.04 44.86
CA THR A 26 -18.42 -25.89 45.98
C THR A 26 -17.32 -26.83 45.53
N VAL A 27 -16.45 -27.25 46.44
CA VAL A 27 -15.52 -28.36 46.17
C VAL A 27 -16.31 -29.60 45.78
N ARG A 28 -15.93 -30.22 44.67
CA ARG A 28 -16.59 -31.40 44.11
C ARG A 28 -15.60 -32.50 43.80
N ILE A 29 -16.09 -33.72 43.71
CA ILE A 29 -15.27 -34.89 43.46
C ILE A 29 -15.66 -35.47 42.11
N ARG A 30 -14.68 -35.54 41.21
CA ARG A 30 -14.81 -36.24 39.94
C ARG A 30 -14.27 -37.65 40.09
N CYS A 31 -15.18 -38.62 40.10
CA CYS A 31 -14.83 -40.03 40.09
C CYS A 31 -14.25 -40.44 38.72
N GLY A 32 -13.32 -41.40 38.71
CA GLY A 32 -12.74 -41.98 37.48
C GLY A 32 -13.79 -42.60 36.55
N CYS A 33 -14.96 -42.95 37.08
CA CYS A 33 -16.14 -43.37 36.31
C CYS A 33 -16.90 -42.20 35.66
N THR A 34 -16.30 -41.02 35.54
CA THR A 34 -16.85 -39.79 34.91
C THR A 34 -18.03 -39.11 35.62
N LEU A 35 -18.34 -39.52 36.85
CA LEU A 35 -19.37 -38.91 37.68
C LEU A 35 -18.83 -37.70 38.45
N ASP A 36 -19.61 -36.63 38.50
CA ASP A 36 -19.36 -35.41 39.27
C ASP A 36 -20.27 -35.41 40.52
N LEU A 37 -19.67 -35.60 41.71
CA LEU A 37 -20.37 -35.75 42.99
C LEU A 37 -20.07 -34.60 43.96
N CYS A 38 -21.07 -34.19 44.76
CA CYS A 38 -20.82 -33.34 45.92
C CYS A 38 -20.14 -34.14 47.04
N ILE A 39 -19.41 -33.46 47.94
CA ILE A 39 -18.69 -34.12 49.05
C ILE A 39 -19.61 -35.04 49.86
N LEU A 40 -20.82 -34.58 50.19
CA LEU A 40 -21.77 -35.36 50.98
C LEU A 40 -22.20 -36.64 50.25
N CYS A 41 -22.51 -36.55 48.95
CA CYS A 41 -22.90 -37.71 48.16
C CYS A 41 -21.75 -38.68 47.91
N PHE A 42 -20.51 -38.19 47.84
CA PHE A 42 -19.33 -39.03 47.70
C PHE A 42 -19.07 -39.84 48.98
N ILE A 43 -19.17 -39.21 50.15
CA ILE A 43 -19.00 -39.90 51.45
C ILE A 43 -20.08 -40.97 51.66
N SER A 44 -21.29 -40.73 51.16
CA SER A 44 -22.41 -41.67 51.25
C SER A 44 -22.43 -42.73 50.14
N ALA A 45 -21.52 -42.67 49.16
CA ALA A 45 -21.48 -43.60 48.03
C ALA A 45 -20.46 -44.71 48.27
N ASP A 46 -20.92 -45.85 48.78
CA ASP A 46 -20.04 -46.97 49.16
C ASP A 46 -19.20 -47.50 47.97
N GLU A 47 -19.77 -47.60 46.77
CA GLU A 47 -19.09 -48.16 45.60
C GLU A 47 -18.11 -47.17 44.94
N HIS A 48 -18.35 -45.87 45.05
CA HIS A 48 -17.55 -44.85 44.36
C HIS A 48 -16.35 -44.35 45.16
N THR A 49 -16.29 -44.62 46.46
CA THR A 49 -15.14 -44.26 47.32
C THR A 49 -13.88 -45.07 47.02
N LEU A 50 -14.02 -46.24 46.39
CA LEU A 50 -12.93 -47.14 46.03
C LEU A 50 -12.31 -46.84 44.66
N HIS A 51 -12.96 -45.98 43.87
CA HIS A 51 -12.44 -45.57 42.56
C HIS A 51 -11.36 -44.50 42.71
N GLU A 52 -10.47 -44.41 41.73
CA GLU A 52 -9.62 -43.23 41.57
C GLU A 52 -10.51 -41.99 41.40
N TYR A 53 -10.20 -40.91 42.12
CA TYR A 53 -10.99 -39.69 42.07
C TYR A 53 -10.10 -38.45 42.11
N HIS A 54 -10.63 -37.36 41.55
CA HIS A 54 -9.99 -36.06 41.55
C HIS A 54 -10.84 -35.09 42.34
N VAL A 55 -10.21 -34.37 43.26
CA VAL A 55 -10.86 -33.27 43.97
C VAL A 55 -10.71 -32.01 43.12
N ILE A 56 -11.83 -31.46 42.68
CA ILE A 56 -11.88 -30.24 41.88
C ILE A 56 -12.26 -29.09 42.83
N ASP A 57 -11.38 -28.10 42.90
CA ASP A 57 -11.55 -26.90 43.72
C ASP A 57 -12.60 -25.94 43.12
N PHE A 58 -12.94 -24.87 43.83
CA PHE A 58 -14.02 -23.94 43.50
C PHE A 58 -13.86 -23.27 42.11
N CYS A 59 -14.38 -23.89 41.05
CA CYS A 59 -14.28 -23.34 39.69
C CYS A 59 -15.26 -22.17 39.43
N GLY A 60 -16.29 -21.99 40.26
CA GLY A 60 -17.30 -20.93 40.14
C GLY A 60 -16.95 -19.61 40.84
N MET A 61 -15.80 -19.51 41.52
CA MET A 61 -15.38 -18.26 42.17
C MET A 61 -15.02 -17.22 41.09
N LYS A 62 -15.63 -16.03 41.16
CA LYS A 62 -15.37 -14.93 40.23
C LYS A 62 -14.23 -14.05 40.75
N ILE A 63 -13.15 -13.95 39.98
CA ILE A 63 -12.06 -12.99 40.18
C ILE A 63 -12.21 -11.94 39.08
N ASP A 64 -12.30 -10.66 39.45
CA ASP A 64 -12.55 -9.55 38.52
C ASP A 64 -13.76 -9.77 37.58
N GLY A 65 -14.78 -10.45 38.10
CA GLY A 65 -16.02 -10.74 37.39
C GLY A 65 -16.01 -11.99 36.51
N TRP A 66 -14.89 -12.72 36.39
CA TRP A 66 -14.76 -13.96 35.59
C TRP A 66 -14.42 -15.17 36.48
N CYS A 67 -15.01 -16.33 36.21
CA CYS A 67 -14.64 -17.58 36.87
C CYS A 67 -13.73 -18.47 36.02
N CYS A 68 -13.10 -19.48 36.65
CA CYS A 68 -12.19 -20.40 35.93
C CYS A 68 -12.88 -21.15 34.80
N VAL A 69 -14.15 -21.52 34.96
CA VAL A 69 -14.92 -22.21 33.91
C VAL A 69 -15.18 -21.27 32.73
N GLU A 70 -15.57 -20.02 33.01
CA GLU A 70 -15.77 -19.00 31.97
C GLU A 70 -14.49 -18.73 31.18
N ASN A 71 -13.34 -18.71 31.88
CA ASN A 71 -12.03 -18.57 31.23
C ASN A 71 -11.70 -19.73 30.31
N PHE A 72 -11.95 -20.96 30.75
CA PHE A 72 -11.72 -22.14 29.91
C PHE A 72 -12.61 -22.10 28.66
N LEU A 73 -13.90 -21.81 28.82
CA LEU A 73 -14.86 -21.68 27.72
C LEU A 73 -14.49 -20.53 26.78
N PHE A 74 -13.94 -19.43 27.30
CA PHE A 74 -13.47 -18.33 26.48
C PHE A 74 -12.32 -18.75 25.55
N TYR A 75 -11.30 -19.46 26.07
CA TYR A 75 -10.21 -19.98 25.24
C TYR A 75 -10.70 -21.03 24.21
N GLU A 76 -11.61 -21.91 24.60
CA GLU A 76 -12.22 -22.87 23.69
C GLU A 76 -13.01 -22.15 22.57
N GLY A 77 -13.77 -21.12 22.93
CA GLY A 77 -14.47 -20.25 21.99
C GLY A 77 -13.55 -19.53 21.01
N LEU A 78 -12.38 -19.07 21.45
CA LEU A 78 -11.37 -18.48 20.55
C LEU A 78 -10.84 -19.49 19.53
N VAL A 79 -10.65 -20.75 19.92
CA VAL A 79 -10.17 -21.82 19.02
C VAL A 79 -11.27 -22.23 18.03
N LEU A 80 -12.52 -22.33 18.48
CA LEU A 80 -13.63 -22.78 17.65
C LEU A 80 -14.12 -21.71 16.66
N ASN A 81 -14.27 -20.47 17.13
CA ASN A 81 -14.92 -19.40 16.34
C ASN A 81 -13.93 -18.40 15.73
N GLY A 82 -12.65 -18.49 16.10
CA GLY A 82 -11.60 -17.59 15.65
C GLY A 82 -11.54 -16.26 16.41
N ILE A 83 -10.32 -15.72 16.54
CA ILE A 83 -10.07 -14.46 17.23
C ILE A 83 -10.72 -13.30 16.45
N GLY A 84 -11.44 -12.42 17.15
CA GLY A 84 -12.10 -11.25 16.57
C GLY A 84 -13.59 -11.46 16.31
N ASN A 85 -14.07 -12.70 16.31
CA ASN A 85 -15.49 -13.01 16.19
C ASN A 85 -16.20 -12.99 17.56
N TRP A 86 -16.30 -11.81 18.17
CA TRP A 86 -16.78 -11.64 19.55
C TRP A 86 -18.25 -12.01 19.75
N GLU A 87 -19.06 -11.91 18.70
CA GLU A 87 -20.48 -12.25 18.72
C GLU A 87 -20.69 -13.75 18.92
N ASP A 88 -20.02 -14.58 18.11
CA ASP A 88 -20.12 -16.04 18.23
C ASP A 88 -19.45 -16.56 19.51
N ILE A 89 -18.37 -15.91 19.98
CA ILE A 89 -17.74 -16.26 21.26
C ILE A 89 -18.68 -15.93 22.43
N SER A 90 -19.35 -14.78 22.39
CA SER A 90 -20.37 -14.41 23.39
C SER A 90 -21.56 -15.37 23.36
N TYR A 91 -22.01 -15.77 22.18
CA TYR A 91 -23.07 -16.77 22.01
C TYR A 91 -22.68 -18.15 22.56
N TYR A 92 -21.42 -18.56 22.36
CA TYR A 92 -20.89 -19.81 22.91
C TYR A 92 -20.79 -19.78 24.45
N LEU A 93 -20.28 -18.68 25.00
CA LEU A 93 -20.08 -18.51 26.44
C LEU A 93 -21.40 -18.31 27.20
N LYS A 94 -22.37 -17.62 26.59
CA LYS A 94 -23.71 -17.28 27.10
C LYS A 94 -23.77 -16.41 28.35
N THR A 95 -22.73 -16.41 29.20
CA THR A 95 -22.71 -15.64 30.46
C THR A 95 -22.27 -14.19 30.30
N LYS A 96 -21.58 -13.86 29.19
CA LYS A 96 -21.01 -12.52 28.94
C LYS A 96 -21.48 -11.97 27.61
N ASP A 97 -21.67 -10.66 27.58
CA ASP A 97 -22.05 -9.94 26.36
C ASP A 97 -20.80 -9.62 25.51
N LEU A 98 -20.99 -9.33 24.22
CA LEU A 98 -19.90 -9.13 23.24
C LEU A 98 -18.83 -8.11 23.71
N LEU A 99 -19.26 -7.01 24.34
CA LEU A 99 -18.37 -5.96 24.82
C LEU A 99 -17.54 -6.40 26.02
N ASP A 100 -18.07 -7.31 26.84
CA ASP A 100 -17.35 -7.84 28.00
C ASP A 100 -16.28 -8.82 27.56
N VAL A 101 -16.60 -9.67 26.59
CA VAL A 101 -15.67 -10.63 25.98
C VAL A 101 -14.51 -9.91 25.30
N GLU A 102 -14.82 -8.87 24.51
CA GLU A 102 -13.80 -8.08 23.83
C GLU A 102 -12.91 -7.32 24.83
N ARG A 103 -13.50 -6.66 25.84
CA ARG A 103 -12.73 -5.97 26.88
C ARG A 103 -11.81 -6.93 27.62
N TYR A 104 -12.33 -8.10 27.98
CA TYR A 104 -11.55 -9.12 28.67
C TYR A 104 -10.37 -9.61 27.83
N PHE A 105 -10.56 -9.85 26.53
CA PHE A 105 -9.46 -10.17 25.62
C PHE A 105 -8.38 -9.08 25.62
N LEU A 106 -8.78 -7.81 25.47
CA LEU A 106 -7.84 -6.68 25.41
C LEU A 106 -7.05 -6.51 26.70
N GLU A 107 -7.70 -6.67 27.85
CA GLU A 107 -7.05 -6.61 29.17
C GLU A 107 -6.09 -7.79 29.37
N LEU A 108 -6.52 -9.01 29.06
CA LEU A 108 -5.71 -10.22 29.26
C LEU A 108 -4.43 -10.22 28.42
N PHE A 109 -4.50 -9.71 27.19
CA PHE A 109 -3.36 -9.61 26.28
C PHE A 109 -2.66 -8.25 26.30
N ASN A 110 -3.07 -7.31 27.17
CA ASN A 110 -2.55 -5.95 27.24
C ASN A 110 -2.56 -5.20 25.90
N ILE A 111 -3.60 -5.42 25.09
CA ILE A 111 -3.75 -4.80 23.77
C ILE A 111 -4.49 -3.48 23.95
N ARG A 112 -3.88 -2.37 23.52
CA ARG A 112 -4.56 -1.08 23.46
C ARG A 112 -5.35 -0.98 22.17
N LYS A 113 -6.67 -0.79 22.28
CA LYS A 113 -7.53 -0.50 21.13
C LYS A 113 -7.06 0.80 20.45
N ASN A 114 -6.58 0.69 19.21
CA ASN A 114 -6.11 1.82 18.44
C ASN A 114 -7.29 2.45 17.69
N ASN A 115 -8.06 3.29 18.38
CA ASN A 115 -9.26 3.93 17.82
C ASN A 115 -8.94 4.96 16.71
N LYS A 116 -7.69 5.07 16.27
CA LYS A 116 -7.27 5.99 15.19
C LYS A 116 -7.99 5.76 13.86
N TYR A 117 -8.54 4.56 13.64
CA TYR A 117 -9.14 4.17 12.36
C TYR A 117 -10.67 4.11 12.38
N GLU A 118 -11.33 4.36 13.52
CA GLU A 118 -12.81 4.35 13.62
C GLU A 118 -13.45 5.66 13.12
N SER A 119 -12.68 6.75 13.05
CA SER A 119 -13.16 8.07 12.62
C SER A 119 -12.99 8.36 11.12
N ASP A 120 -12.39 7.44 10.36
CA ASP A 120 -12.31 7.61 8.92
C ASP A 120 -13.66 7.20 8.34
N ASN A 121 -14.35 8.15 7.68
CA ASN A 121 -15.45 7.87 6.75
C ASN A 121 -14.91 6.97 5.63
N LEU A 122 -14.78 5.67 5.92
CA LEU A 122 -14.38 4.66 4.98
C LEU A 122 -15.50 4.54 3.95
N PRO A 123 -15.20 4.55 2.65
CA PRO A 123 -16.19 4.22 1.64
C PRO A 123 -16.84 2.87 1.99
N THR A 124 -18.16 2.84 1.94
CA THR A 124 -19.02 1.78 2.48
C THR A 124 -18.97 0.47 1.71
N ILE A 125 -18.13 0.36 0.68
CA ILE A 125 -18.29 -0.67 -0.34
C ILE A 125 -16.97 -1.39 -0.62
N SER A 126 -16.98 -2.70 -0.38
CA SER A 126 -16.14 -3.71 -1.04
C SER A 126 -17.10 -4.52 -1.90
N ASP A 127 -17.56 -3.94 -3.01
CA ASP A 127 -18.50 -4.59 -3.92
C ASP A 127 -17.68 -5.29 -5.01
N PRO A 128 -17.79 -6.62 -5.14
CA PRO A 128 -17.19 -7.39 -6.24
C PRO A 128 -17.72 -6.97 -7.62
N GLU A 129 -18.90 -6.34 -7.68
CA GLU A 129 -19.47 -5.74 -8.90
C GLU A 129 -19.21 -4.24 -9.01
N GLY A 130 -18.46 -3.68 -8.05
CA GLY A 130 -18.00 -2.30 -8.04
C GLY A 130 -16.90 -2.12 -9.07
N TYR A 131 -17.26 -2.20 -10.35
CA TYR A 131 -16.38 -1.89 -11.46
C TYR A 131 -15.55 -0.67 -11.10
N ASN A 132 -14.23 -0.77 -11.28
CA ASN A 132 -13.29 0.29 -11.67
C ASN A 132 -12.01 0.45 -10.81
N THR A 133 -11.76 -0.42 -9.83
CA THR A 133 -10.43 -0.54 -9.22
C THR A 133 -10.03 -2.01 -9.15
N VAL A 134 -9.01 -2.40 -9.94
CA VAL A 134 -8.40 -3.74 -9.90
C VAL A 134 -7.79 -4.04 -8.52
N PHE A 135 -7.58 -3.01 -7.70
CA PHE A 135 -6.99 -3.09 -6.36
C PHE A 135 -8.02 -2.83 -5.27
N SER A 136 -8.20 -3.81 -4.38
CA SER A 136 -9.04 -3.76 -3.18
C SER A 136 -8.33 -2.97 -2.06
N ILE A 137 -8.67 -1.69 -1.91
CA ILE A 137 -8.03 -0.76 -0.96
C ILE A 137 -7.99 -1.26 0.49
N LYS A 138 -9.04 -1.94 0.98
CA LYS A 138 -9.11 -2.45 2.36
C LYS A 138 -8.29 -3.71 2.57
N ARG A 139 -8.30 -4.63 1.59
CA ARG A 139 -7.49 -5.86 1.63
C ARG A 139 -6.02 -5.59 1.29
N LYS A 140 -5.73 -4.44 0.67
CA LYS A 140 -4.44 -4.10 0.05
C LYS A 140 -4.00 -5.15 -0.96
N ASP A 141 -4.96 -5.66 -1.72
CA ASP A 141 -4.77 -6.81 -2.59
C ASP A 141 -5.41 -6.56 -3.96
N PHE A 142 -4.86 -7.17 -5.02
CA PHE A 142 -5.44 -7.08 -6.35
C PHE A 142 -6.52 -8.15 -6.52
N GLU A 143 -7.57 -7.84 -7.29
CA GLU A 143 -8.60 -8.84 -7.62
C GLU A 143 -8.08 -9.92 -8.56
N TYR A 144 -7.12 -9.55 -9.43
CA TYR A 144 -6.45 -10.45 -10.35
C TYR A 144 -4.95 -10.22 -10.24
N GLU A 145 -4.22 -11.27 -9.89
CA GLU A 145 -2.78 -11.27 -9.82
C GLU A 145 -2.13 -11.72 -11.13
N ASP A 146 -0.95 -11.19 -11.40
CA ASP A 146 -0.16 -11.64 -12.53
C ASP A 146 0.15 -13.13 -12.38
N ILE A 147 -0.07 -13.90 -13.45
CA ILE A 147 0.30 -15.33 -13.49
C ILE A 147 -0.57 -16.17 -12.52
N MET A 148 -1.75 -15.69 -12.13
CA MET A 148 -2.68 -16.44 -11.26
C MET A 148 -3.02 -17.84 -11.82
N GLY A 149 -3.08 -18.00 -13.14
CA GLY A 149 -3.35 -19.29 -13.78
C GLY A 149 -2.30 -20.39 -13.55
N LEU A 150 -1.08 -20.05 -13.07
CA LEU A 150 -0.13 -21.09 -12.64
C LEU A 150 -0.55 -21.75 -11.31
N GLU A 151 -1.42 -21.12 -10.52
CA GLU A 151 -1.91 -21.70 -9.27
C GLU A 151 -2.90 -22.84 -9.52
N ASP A 152 -3.58 -22.83 -10.68
CA ASP A 152 -4.42 -23.94 -11.11
C ASP A 152 -3.57 -25.23 -11.27
N GLU A 153 -2.34 -25.12 -11.76
CA GLU A 153 -1.41 -26.25 -11.90
C GLU A 153 -0.89 -26.77 -10.54
N LEU A 154 -0.79 -25.89 -9.54
CA LEU A 154 -0.39 -26.27 -8.17
C LEU A 154 -1.54 -26.94 -7.40
N LYS A 155 -2.78 -26.55 -7.68
CA LYS A 155 -3.97 -27.09 -7.02
C LYS A 155 -4.15 -28.58 -7.28
N ASP A 156 -3.78 -29.03 -8.48
CA ASP A 156 -3.85 -30.42 -8.90
C ASP A 156 -2.62 -31.25 -8.45
N MET A 157 -1.68 -30.64 -7.72
CA MET A 157 -0.49 -31.32 -7.19
C MET A 157 -0.85 -32.23 -6.00
N GLY A 158 -0.91 -33.54 -6.25
CA GLY A 158 -1.09 -34.55 -5.21
C GLY A 158 0.16 -34.71 -4.34
N MET A 159 0.09 -34.27 -3.08
CA MET A 159 1.14 -34.44 -2.05
C MET A 159 0.97 -35.74 -1.23
N GLY A 160 0.02 -36.59 -1.59
CA GLY A 160 -0.30 -37.81 -0.83
C GLY A 160 0.65 -38.98 -1.11
N ASP A 161 0.97 -39.73 -0.05
CA ASP A 161 1.66 -41.04 -0.08
C ASP A 161 0.91 -42.10 -0.93
N ASP A 162 -0.30 -41.78 -1.41
CA ASP A 162 -1.19 -42.65 -2.18
C ASP A 162 -0.90 -42.68 -3.70
N ASN A 163 0.13 -41.97 -4.18
CA ASN A 163 0.62 -42.11 -5.56
C ASN A 163 1.44 -43.41 -5.74
N ASN A 164 0.92 -44.54 -5.28
CA ASN A 164 1.41 -45.85 -5.70
C ASN A 164 1.03 -46.06 -7.16
N ILE A 165 1.91 -45.66 -8.07
CA ILE A 165 1.85 -46.06 -9.48
C ILE A 165 2.23 -47.54 -9.50
N TYR A 166 1.24 -48.43 -9.61
CA TYR A 166 1.46 -49.84 -9.88
C TYR A 166 1.79 -50.01 -11.36
N GLU A 167 2.86 -50.76 -11.67
CA GLU A 167 3.06 -51.27 -13.03
C GLU A 167 1.94 -52.29 -13.37
N GLU A 168 1.69 -52.55 -14.66
CA GLU A 168 0.72 -53.59 -15.10
C GLU A 168 1.04 -54.99 -14.52
N ASP A 169 2.25 -55.19 -13.97
CA ASP A 169 2.71 -56.42 -13.31
C ASP A 169 2.55 -56.44 -11.78
N GLY A 170 2.08 -55.35 -11.16
CA GLY A 170 1.86 -55.23 -9.72
C GLY A 170 3.10 -54.91 -8.88
N SER A 171 4.25 -54.60 -9.49
CA SER A 171 5.45 -54.15 -8.78
C SER A 171 5.40 -52.64 -8.44
N LYS A 172 6.04 -52.26 -7.31
CA LYS A 172 6.09 -50.86 -6.83
C LYS A 172 7.22 -50.11 -7.55
N MET A 173 6.87 -49.10 -8.34
CA MET A 173 7.83 -48.19 -8.98
C MET A 173 8.43 -47.22 -7.94
N ASN A 174 9.74 -47.26 -7.72
CA ASN A 174 10.49 -46.35 -6.83
C ASN A 174 10.67 -44.92 -7.41
N ASN A 175 9.65 -44.34 -8.05
CA ASN A 175 9.71 -42.98 -8.63
C ASN A 175 9.26 -41.88 -7.66
N HIS A 176 8.94 -42.23 -6.42
CA HIS A 176 8.49 -41.29 -5.37
C HIS A 176 9.51 -40.16 -5.12
N ASP A 177 10.81 -40.46 -5.09
CA ASP A 177 11.86 -39.46 -4.88
C ASP A 177 11.95 -38.44 -6.04
N LEU A 178 11.72 -38.89 -7.29
CA LEU A 178 11.73 -37.99 -8.45
C LEU A 178 10.51 -37.08 -8.46
N ILE A 179 9.32 -37.62 -8.18
CA ILE A 179 8.06 -36.86 -8.09
C ILE A 179 8.15 -35.83 -6.96
N GLN A 180 8.66 -36.23 -5.80
CA GLN A 180 8.86 -35.34 -4.66
C GLN A 180 9.84 -34.20 -4.99
N LYS A 181 10.94 -34.49 -5.70
CA LYS A 181 11.89 -33.46 -6.16
C LYS A 181 11.26 -32.49 -7.16
N ILE A 182 10.42 -32.97 -8.08
CA ILE A 182 9.69 -32.12 -9.03
C ILE A 182 8.69 -31.22 -8.29
N ASN A 183 7.93 -31.77 -7.35
CA ASN A 183 6.98 -31.01 -6.53
C ASN A 183 7.69 -29.92 -5.72
N ILE A 184 8.81 -30.24 -5.07
CA ILE A 184 9.63 -29.24 -4.36
C ILE A 184 10.16 -28.17 -5.33
N GLY A 185 10.60 -28.57 -6.53
CA GLY A 185 11.04 -27.62 -7.56
C GLY A 185 9.93 -26.66 -8.00
N LEU A 186 8.71 -27.17 -8.21
CA LEU A 186 7.54 -26.37 -8.55
C LEU A 186 7.15 -25.42 -7.41
N LEU A 187 7.14 -25.89 -6.17
CA LEU A 187 6.86 -25.05 -4.99
C LEU A 187 7.89 -23.93 -4.83
N ASN A 188 9.18 -24.22 -5.03
CA ASN A 188 10.22 -23.20 -5.02
C ASN A 188 10.03 -22.16 -6.13
N GLY A 189 9.68 -22.60 -7.34
CA GLY A 189 9.35 -21.69 -8.44
C GLY A 189 8.13 -20.81 -8.12
N TYR A 190 7.13 -21.35 -7.44
CA TYR A 190 5.98 -20.57 -6.99
C TYR A 190 6.34 -19.53 -5.92
N ILE A 191 7.23 -19.86 -4.99
CA ILE A 191 7.76 -18.90 -4.00
C ILE A 191 8.44 -17.72 -4.73
N ASP A 192 9.21 -17.99 -5.78
CA ASP A 192 9.80 -16.92 -6.59
C ASP A 192 8.71 -16.05 -7.25
N CYS A 193 7.66 -16.67 -7.81
CA CYS A 193 6.51 -15.93 -8.35
C CYS A 193 5.83 -15.04 -7.30
N LEU A 194 5.64 -15.52 -6.07
CA LEU A 194 5.09 -14.72 -4.97
C LEU A 194 5.98 -13.53 -4.64
N ASN A 195 7.30 -13.73 -4.54
CA ASN A 195 8.26 -12.64 -4.33
C ASN A 195 8.20 -11.60 -5.45
N PHE A 196 8.10 -12.03 -6.71
CA PHE A 196 7.94 -11.12 -7.84
C PHE A 196 6.63 -10.32 -7.77
N ARG A 197 5.52 -10.96 -7.37
CA ARG A 197 4.24 -10.28 -7.17
C ARG A 197 4.33 -9.25 -6.05
N ASP A 198 4.92 -9.59 -4.92
CA ASP A 198 5.08 -8.67 -3.79
C ASP A 198 5.86 -7.42 -4.20
N ILE A 199 6.96 -7.59 -4.93
CA ILE A 199 7.75 -6.47 -5.48
C ILE A 199 6.90 -5.65 -6.45
N LYS A 200 6.19 -6.29 -7.38
CA LYS A 200 5.35 -5.60 -8.37
C LYS A 200 4.22 -4.81 -7.70
N ASN A 201 3.53 -5.42 -6.75
CA ASN A 201 2.43 -4.85 -5.99
C ASN A 201 2.90 -3.65 -5.19
N TYR A 202 4.04 -3.78 -4.51
CA TYR A 202 4.70 -2.66 -3.85
C TYR A 202 4.93 -1.48 -4.81
N LEU A 203 5.51 -1.73 -5.98
CA LEU A 203 5.79 -0.69 -6.98
C LEU A 203 4.52 -0.02 -7.54
N ILE A 204 3.43 -0.77 -7.75
CA ILE A 204 2.15 -0.23 -8.21
C ILE A 204 1.54 0.69 -7.15
N ILE A 205 1.57 0.26 -5.89
CA ILE A 205 1.01 1.00 -4.75
C ILE A 205 1.84 2.26 -4.48
N GLU A 206 3.16 2.15 -4.37
CA GLU A 206 4.08 3.26 -4.11
C GLU A 206 3.96 4.38 -5.15
N ARG A 207 3.70 4.00 -6.41
CA ARG A 207 3.58 4.95 -7.53
C ARG A 207 2.14 5.39 -7.81
N GLU A 208 1.17 4.95 -7.02
CA GLU A 208 -0.26 5.24 -7.17
C GLU A 208 -0.83 4.82 -8.55
N LEU A 209 -0.34 3.71 -9.11
CA LEU A 209 -0.71 3.24 -10.45
C LEU A 209 -1.98 2.37 -10.46
N TYR A 210 -2.68 2.26 -9.33
CA TYR A 210 -3.87 1.41 -9.18
C TYR A 210 -5.17 2.08 -9.65
N ASP A 211 -5.22 3.41 -9.74
CA ASP A 211 -6.43 4.15 -10.16
C ASP A 211 -6.44 4.40 -11.68
N VAL A 212 -6.83 3.36 -12.43
CA VAL A 212 -6.86 3.37 -13.90
C VAL A 212 -7.72 4.52 -14.46
N LYS A 213 -8.81 4.90 -13.77
CA LYS A 213 -9.69 5.99 -14.20
C LYS A 213 -9.01 7.35 -14.09
N LYS A 214 -8.34 7.62 -12.97
CA LYS A 214 -7.58 8.87 -12.81
C LYS A 214 -6.46 8.94 -13.83
N LEU A 215 -5.73 7.85 -14.05
CA LEU A 215 -4.67 7.78 -15.05
C LEU A 215 -5.19 8.05 -16.45
N LYS A 216 -6.27 7.39 -16.89
CA LYS A 216 -6.88 7.65 -18.20
C LYS A 216 -7.36 9.10 -18.35
N LYS A 217 -7.88 9.72 -17.29
CA LYS A 217 -8.25 11.16 -17.31
C LYS A 217 -7.05 12.08 -17.45
N ILE A 218 -5.88 11.68 -16.94
CA ILE A 218 -4.64 12.43 -17.11
C ILE A 218 -4.10 12.23 -18.53
N GLU A 219 -4.06 10.99 -19.01
CA GLU A 219 -3.65 10.65 -20.38
C GLU A 219 -4.52 11.37 -21.43
N ASN A 220 -5.84 11.41 -21.26
CA ASN A 220 -6.74 12.12 -22.18
C ASN A 220 -6.56 13.64 -22.22
N LYS A 221 -5.82 14.23 -21.28
CA LYS A 221 -5.50 15.67 -21.29
C LYS A 221 -4.19 15.97 -22.02
N LEU A 222 -3.38 14.95 -22.29
CA LEU A 222 -2.09 15.10 -22.95
C LEU A 222 -2.28 15.25 -24.46
N GLU A 223 -1.38 15.98 -25.10
CA GLU A 223 -1.35 16.07 -26.56
C GLU A 223 -0.85 14.75 -27.18
N ASP A 224 -1.23 14.47 -28.43
CA ASP A 224 -0.90 13.20 -29.11
C ASP A 224 0.61 12.89 -29.11
N TRP A 225 1.46 13.92 -29.17
CA TRP A 225 2.91 13.76 -29.15
C TRP A 225 3.47 13.52 -27.76
N GLU A 226 2.86 14.10 -26.72
CA GLU A 226 3.20 13.82 -25.33
C GLU A 226 2.84 12.36 -25.01
N MET A 227 1.69 11.89 -25.50
CA MET A 227 1.28 10.50 -25.40
C MET A 227 2.26 9.53 -26.08
N GLU A 228 2.84 9.92 -27.21
CA GLU A 228 3.86 9.09 -27.89
C GLU A 228 5.12 8.93 -27.04
N ILE A 229 5.59 10.01 -26.41
CA ILE A 229 6.72 9.98 -25.46
C ILE A 229 6.35 9.12 -24.25
N LEU A 230 5.16 9.33 -23.68
CA LEU A 230 4.72 8.60 -22.50
C LEU A 230 4.69 7.09 -22.77
N ASN A 231 4.16 6.66 -23.92
CA ASN A 231 4.12 5.25 -24.29
C ASN A 231 5.51 4.62 -24.45
N LYS A 232 6.49 5.39 -24.95
CA LYS A 232 7.90 4.94 -25.01
C LYS A 232 8.55 4.85 -23.63
N MET A 233 8.12 5.68 -22.69
CA MET A 233 8.71 5.78 -21.34
C MET A 233 8.03 4.89 -20.29
N LYS A 234 6.82 4.39 -20.55
CA LYS A 234 6.09 3.45 -19.66
C LYS A 234 6.95 2.29 -19.11
N PRO A 235 7.85 1.65 -19.87
CA PRO A 235 8.72 0.59 -19.34
C PRO A 235 9.71 1.06 -18.25
N LEU A 236 10.11 2.34 -18.28
CA LEU A 236 11.05 2.90 -17.29
C LEU A 236 10.38 3.18 -15.95
N ILE A 237 9.04 3.19 -15.90
CA ILE A 237 8.29 3.36 -14.67
C ILE A 237 8.77 2.33 -13.65
N TYR A 238 9.02 1.07 -14.04
CA TYR A 238 9.48 0.02 -13.12
C TYR A 238 10.77 0.35 -12.37
N TYR A 239 11.67 1.14 -12.97
CA TYR A 239 13.01 1.40 -12.45
C TYR A 239 13.15 2.77 -11.76
N LEU A 240 12.21 3.68 -11.96
CA LEU A 240 12.29 5.06 -11.47
C LEU A 240 11.24 5.36 -10.39
N ASN A 241 11.59 6.19 -9.41
CA ASN A 241 10.61 6.69 -8.46
C ASN A 241 9.64 7.65 -9.16
N LYS A 242 8.41 7.79 -8.64
CA LYS A 242 7.38 8.67 -9.22
C LYS A 242 7.90 10.08 -9.52
N LYS A 243 8.58 10.69 -8.54
CA LYS A 243 9.15 12.05 -8.66
C LYS A 243 10.21 12.13 -9.76
N ASP A 244 11.10 11.15 -9.82
CA ASP A 244 12.20 11.15 -10.77
C ASP A 244 11.69 10.89 -12.19
N PHE A 245 10.69 10.00 -12.33
CA PHE A 245 9.99 9.77 -13.59
C PHE A 245 9.29 11.03 -14.09
N ASP A 246 8.57 11.76 -13.23
CA ASP A 246 7.89 13.01 -13.61
C ASP A 246 8.86 14.10 -14.06
N ILE A 247 10.01 14.24 -13.38
CA ILE A 247 11.07 15.17 -13.76
C ILE A 247 11.67 14.77 -15.11
N PHE A 248 11.97 13.48 -15.29
CA PHE A 248 12.57 12.96 -16.51
C PHE A 248 11.63 13.09 -17.72
N TYR A 249 10.37 12.68 -17.57
CA TYR A 249 9.32 12.82 -18.58
C TYR A 249 9.08 14.29 -18.94
N GLY A 250 8.94 15.16 -17.93
CA GLY A 250 8.78 16.60 -18.16
C GLY A 250 9.97 17.21 -18.91
N GLY A 251 11.20 16.79 -18.58
CA GLY A 251 12.42 17.19 -19.28
C GLY A 251 12.40 16.80 -20.75
N LEU A 252 12.00 15.56 -21.06
CA LEU A 252 11.87 15.06 -22.44
C LEU A 252 10.79 15.81 -23.22
N CYS A 253 9.64 16.09 -22.61
CA CYS A 253 8.59 16.88 -23.26
C CYS A 253 9.07 18.29 -23.59
N ILE A 254 9.83 18.92 -22.70
CA ILE A 254 10.42 20.25 -22.95
C ILE A 254 11.45 20.16 -24.09
N GLU A 255 12.31 19.15 -24.09
CA GLU A 255 13.31 18.96 -25.13
C GLU A 255 12.66 18.77 -26.51
N GLU A 256 11.69 17.87 -26.61
CA GLU A 256 10.96 17.61 -27.85
C GLU A 256 10.19 18.85 -28.32
N TYR A 257 9.56 19.58 -27.40
CA TYR A 257 8.91 20.85 -27.70
C TYR A 257 9.91 21.87 -28.29
N LEU A 258 11.09 22.00 -27.70
CA LEU A 258 12.14 22.89 -28.19
C LEU A 258 12.69 22.46 -29.55
N ILE A 259 12.85 21.16 -29.78
CA ILE A 259 13.28 20.58 -31.05
C ILE A 259 12.25 20.89 -32.14
N ARG A 260 10.96 20.63 -31.88
CA ARG A 260 9.86 20.94 -32.81
C ARG A 260 9.78 22.43 -33.12
N ARG A 261 9.96 23.27 -32.10
CA ARG A 261 9.99 24.72 -32.24
C ARG A 261 11.21 25.20 -33.03
N LEU A 262 12.38 24.59 -32.84
CA LEU A 262 13.57 24.86 -33.66
C LEU A 262 13.36 24.41 -35.11
N HIS A 263 12.72 23.26 -35.33
CA HIS A 263 12.38 22.76 -36.66
C HIS A 263 11.39 23.64 -37.41
N SER A 264 10.37 24.18 -36.73
CA SER A 264 9.46 25.16 -37.34
C SER A 264 10.14 26.48 -37.69
N PHE A 265 11.20 26.86 -36.96
CA PHE A 265 12.08 27.98 -37.34
C PHE A 265 13.11 27.62 -38.45
N THR A 266 13.27 26.34 -38.79
CA THR A 266 14.30 25.82 -39.70
C THR A 266 13.75 24.96 -40.85
N GLU A 267 12.56 25.25 -41.36
CA GLU A 267 12.11 24.68 -42.65
C GLU A 267 13.05 25.04 -43.82
N ASN A 268 13.87 26.08 -43.67
CA ASN A 268 14.99 26.37 -44.56
C ASN A 268 16.31 25.84 -43.98
N LYS A 269 16.53 24.52 -44.04
CA LYS A 269 17.86 23.91 -43.87
C LYS A 269 18.77 24.30 -45.05
N LYS A 270 19.29 25.51 -45.02
CA LYS A 270 20.66 25.81 -45.48
C LYS A 270 21.41 26.24 -44.23
N GLU A 271 22.67 25.84 -44.09
CA GLU A 271 23.52 26.31 -42.99
C GLU A 271 23.33 27.83 -42.84
N MET A 272 22.65 28.22 -41.75
CA MET A 272 22.32 29.61 -41.53
C MET A 272 23.62 30.29 -41.09
N GLY A 273 24.28 30.92 -42.05
CA GLY A 273 25.48 31.71 -41.82
C GLY A 273 25.24 32.73 -40.70
N VAL A 274 26.33 33.18 -40.07
CA VAL A 274 26.32 34.09 -38.90
C VAL A 274 25.32 35.25 -39.06
N PHE A 275 25.22 35.82 -40.27
CA PHE A 275 24.31 36.91 -40.63
C PHE A 275 22.81 36.58 -40.58
N ALA A 276 22.45 35.30 -40.68
CA ALA A 276 21.07 34.84 -40.63
C ALA A 276 20.62 34.62 -39.18
N LYS A 277 21.53 34.19 -38.29
CA LYS A 277 21.33 34.26 -36.83
C LYS A 277 21.18 35.71 -36.36
N GLU A 278 22.03 36.61 -36.86
CA GLU A 278 21.93 38.05 -36.56
C GLU A 278 20.61 38.68 -37.06
N ARG A 279 20.05 38.22 -38.18
CA ARG A 279 18.74 38.67 -38.68
C ARG A 279 17.57 38.25 -37.78
N LEU A 280 17.58 37.02 -37.26
CA LEU A 280 16.58 36.55 -36.28
C LEU A 280 16.64 37.38 -35.00
N TYR A 281 17.84 37.65 -34.53
CA TYR A 281 18.13 38.52 -33.40
C TYR A 281 17.66 39.98 -33.62
N MET A 282 17.84 40.52 -34.83
CA MET A 282 17.31 41.84 -35.22
C MET A 282 15.79 41.90 -35.29
N GLY A 283 15.08 40.78 -35.40
CA GLY A 283 13.61 40.73 -35.34
C GLY A 283 13.02 41.06 -33.96
N ILE A 284 13.84 41.00 -32.91
CA ILE A 284 13.43 41.22 -31.50
C ILE A 284 13.54 42.70 -31.11
N LEU A 285 14.30 43.50 -31.87
CA LEU A 285 14.50 44.92 -31.61
C LEU A 285 13.36 45.76 -32.17
N ASP A 286 13.03 46.84 -31.46
CA ASP A 286 12.05 47.82 -31.95
C ASP A 286 12.63 48.62 -33.15
N GLU A 287 11.77 49.17 -34.01
CA GLU A 287 12.20 49.87 -35.24
C GLU A 287 13.12 51.07 -34.95
N GLU A 288 12.94 51.73 -33.80
CA GLU A 288 13.82 52.80 -33.35
C GLU A 288 15.21 52.30 -32.94
N GLU A 289 15.28 51.12 -32.31
CA GLU A 289 16.55 50.51 -31.91
C GLU A 289 17.36 50.01 -33.11
N LYS A 290 16.67 49.52 -34.15
CA LYS A 290 17.30 49.13 -35.42
C LYS A 290 17.91 50.34 -36.13
N LYS A 291 17.20 51.47 -36.16
CA LYS A 291 17.74 52.73 -36.71
C LYS A 291 18.95 53.20 -35.92
N LEU A 292 18.91 53.13 -34.59
CA LEU A 292 20.02 53.49 -33.71
C LEU A 292 21.26 52.62 -33.95
N CYS A 293 21.10 51.30 -34.06
CA CYS A 293 22.21 50.39 -34.33
C CYS A 293 22.87 50.67 -35.69
N LYS A 294 22.07 50.98 -36.71
CA LYS A 294 22.55 51.39 -38.04
C LYS A 294 23.29 52.74 -37.99
N GLN A 295 22.75 53.72 -37.28
CA GLN A 295 23.37 55.05 -37.14
C GLN A 295 24.71 55.00 -36.41
N LEU A 296 24.84 54.14 -35.40
CA LEU A 296 26.05 54.06 -34.57
C LEU A 296 27.07 53.03 -35.08
N ASN A 297 26.74 52.29 -36.14
CA ASN A 297 27.53 51.18 -36.70
C ASN A 297 27.96 50.16 -35.61
N ILE A 298 27.02 49.78 -34.74
CA ILE A 298 27.26 48.84 -33.63
C ILE A 298 26.68 47.48 -34.00
N SER A 299 27.46 46.41 -33.82
CA SER A 299 26.96 45.05 -34.02
C SER A 299 25.89 44.69 -32.99
N TYR A 300 24.90 43.90 -33.40
CA TYR A 300 23.77 43.49 -32.55
C TYR A 300 24.23 42.87 -31.21
N GLY A 301 25.22 41.97 -31.27
CA GLY A 301 25.74 41.30 -30.07
C GLY A 301 26.34 42.28 -29.05
N ASN A 302 26.96 43.37 -29.53
CA ASN A 302 27.47 44.41 -28.67
C ASN A 302 26.34 45.30 -28.13
N TYR A 303 25.34 45.64 -28.95
CA TYR A 303 24.16 46.38 -28.48
C TYR A 303 23.39 45.62 -27.39
N MET A 304 23.15 44.32 -27.56
CA MET A 304 22.45 43.52 -26.55
C MET A 304 23.24 43.34 -25.26
N LYS A 305 24.58 43.20 -25.34
CA LYS A 305 25.44 43.25 -24.15
C LYS A 305 25.25 44.58 -23.44
N ILE A 306 25.31 45.70 -24.16
CA ILE A 306 25.14 47.04 -23.60
C ILE A 306 23.74 47.19 -22.98
N LYS A 307 22.67 46.83 -23.69
CA LYS A 307 21.28 46.87 -23.20
C LYS A 307 21.08 46.02 -21.93
N LYS A 308 21.62 44.79 -21.91
CA LYS A 308 21.61 43.90 -20.74
C LYS A 308 22.33 44.54 -19.55
N TYR A 309 23.50 45.14 -19.77
CA TYR A 309 24.25 45.85 -18.74
C TYR A 309 23.47 47.07 -18.18
N PHE A 310 22.77 47.83 -19.04
CA PHE A 310 21.93 48.95 -18.61
C PHE A 310 20.68 48.51 -17.83
N ILE A 311 20.01 47.42 -18.22
CA ILE A 311 18.87 46.88 -17.47
C ILE A 311 19.31 46.39 -16.08
N LEU A 312 20.45 45.72 -15.99
CA LEU A 312 21.05 45.30 -14.71
C LEU A 312 21.40 46.51 -13.81
N HIS A 313 21.69 47.68 -14.38
CA HIS A 313 21.88 48.92 -13.62
C HIS A 313 20.57 49.40 -12.98
N LYS A 314 19.44 49.38 -13.70
CA LYS A 314 18.12 49.77 -13.18
C LYS A 314 17.66 48.87 -12.02
N ILE A 315 18.05 47.59 -12.06
CA ILE A 315 17.71 46.59 -11.03
C ILE A 315 18.66 46.67 -9.81
N GLY A 316 19.79 47.38 -9.93
CA GLY A 316 20.50 47.98 -8.80
C GLY A 316 21.69 47.21 -8.23
N ARG A 317 22.88 47.25 -8.89
CA ARG A 317 24.14 46.87 -8.18
C ARG A 317 25.53 47.25 -8.74
N LYS A 318 25.76 48.15 -9.71
CA LYS A 318 27.13 48.65 -10.03
C LYS A 318 27.16 50.09 -10.57
N ARG A 319 28.14 50.92 -10.13
CA ARG A 319 28.36 52.30 -10.62
C ARG A 319 28.98 52.31 -12.02
N VAL A 320 28.28 52.86 -13.02
CA VAL A 320 28.73 53.01 -14.43
C VAL A 320 29.72 54.17 -14.64
N ARG A 321 30.18 54.83 -13.56
CA ARG A 321 31.07 56.01 -13.64
C ARG A 321 32.40 55.77 -14.38
N TYR A 322 32.80 54.51 -14.60
CA TYR A 322 34.07 54.18 -15.24
C TYR A 322 34.02 53.97 -16.77
N MET A 323 32.85 53.89 -17.41
CA MET A 323 32.78 53.77 -18.89
C MET A 323 32.59 55.09 -19.64
N VAL A 324 32.01 56.12 -19.00
CA VAL A 324 31.76 57.43 -19.66
C VAL A 324 33.02 58.32 -19.67
N LYS A 325 34.16 57.82 -19.18
CA LYS A 325 35.46 58.48 -19.34
C LYS A 325 36.23 58.06 -20.60
N GLY A 326 35.60 57.30 -21.50
CA GLY A 326 36.13 57.02 -22.85
C GLY A 326 35.53 57.98 -23.87
N LYS A 327 36.38 58.63 -24.67
CA LYS A 327 36.04 59.62 -25.71
C LYS A 327 35.31 59.00 -26.92
N ASP A 328 34.18 58.32 -26.73
CA ASP A 328 33.38 57.80 -27.85
C ASP A 328 31.96 58.39 -27.81
N GLU A 329 31.69 59.29 -28.76
CA GLU A 329 30.43 60.03 -28.89
C GLU A 329 29.20 59.10 -28.99
N ARG A 330 29.41 57.87 -29.48
CA ARG A 330 28.36 56.85 -29.64
C ARG A 330 27.75 56.39 -28.32
N ILE A 331 28.52 56.39 -27.24
CA ILE A 331 28.04 56.00 -25.90
C ILE A 331 27.07 57.05 -25.35
N TYR A 332 27.32 58.34 -25.63
CA TYR A 332 26.44 59.44 -25.23
C TYR A 332 25.08 59.37 -25.94
N VAL A 333 25.07 59.03 -27.24
CA VAL A 333 23.85 58.83 -28.02
C VAL A 333 23.02 57.66 -27.47
N LEU A 334 23.66 56.52 -27.15
CA LEU A 334 22.98 55.38 -26.51
C LEU A 334 22.40 55.74 -25.14
N TYR A 335 23.15 56.48 -24.32
CA TYR A 335 22.70 56.90 -22.99
C TYR A 335 21.46 57.78 -23.06
N ASN A 336 21.42 58.77 -23.97
CA ASN A 336 20.27 59.64 -24.14
C ASN A 336 19.05 58.89 -24.71
N PHE A 337 19.26 57.92 -25.60
CA PHE A 337 18.20 57.05 -26.10
C PHE A 337 17.59 56.19 -24.99
N PHE A 338 18.42 55.53 -24.17
CA PHE A 338 17.94 54.72 -23.04
C PHE A 338 17.25 55.55 -21.94
N LYS A 339 17.69 56.79 -21.72
CA LYS A 339 17.01 57.75 -20.83
C LYS A 339 15.64 58.17 -21.37
N LYS A 340 15.53 58.43 -22.69
CA LYS A 340 14.26 58.77 -23.34
C LYS A 340 13.24 57.63 -23.25
N ASN A 341 13.71 56.38 -23.33
CA ASN A 341 12.88 55.17 -23.24
C ASN A 341 12.63 54.67 -21.81
N LYS A 342 13.04 55.42 -20.76
CA LYS A 342 12.88 55.07 -19.33
C LYS A 342 13.53 53.75 -18.92
N TRP A 343 14.58 53.32 -19.62
CA TRP A 343 15.37 52.11 -19.27
C TRP A 343 16.52 52.42 -18.31
N LEU A 344 16.84 53.70 -18.17
CA LEU A 344 17.54 54.35 -17.05
C LEU A 344 16.51 55.18 -16.28
#